data_AF-A0A0V8JAZ2-F1
#
_entry.id   AF-A0A0V8JAZ2-F1
#
_cell.length_a   1.000
_cell.length_b   1.000
_cell.length_c   1.000
_cell.angle_alpha   90.00
_cell.angle_beta   90.00
_cell.angle_gamma   90.00
#
_symmetry.space_group_name_H-M   'P 1'
#
loop_
_entity.id
_entity.type
_entity.pdbx_description
1 polymer ?
#
loop_
_entity_poly.entity_id
_entity_poly.type
_entity_poly.pdbx_seq_one_letter_code
_entity_poly.pdbx_strand_id
1 'polypeptide(L)'
;MKKHRILLSITIVFMMALTLAAPTVYGAEKNVIKQKEVMVPAKQSVENVIVFGHDAIVKGKVKTAVIVINGNVDIKKKAKVKELVLVIGGHVKQEAGSKVTDNIIAMNLNSPSQNSLFLGGLVLISGWLLRLIASIVLVFLTVLAGVSLHKRTNSLAEVTKGQAPRLILSGAIISAALLVVGVLLGITVIGIPVSILLLLLPVLIFITGLAVYSHEIAARFSGLENKAPWLRYLTGSFLLVSLFNFPIIGSIFFFLLFFLSLGGAFKFLFERFRARK
;
A
#
# COMPACT_ATOMS: atom_id res chain seq x y z
N MET A 1 -2.32 0.24 32.86
CA MET A 1 -3.56 0.66 32.13
C MET A 1 -3.31 1.66 30.99
N LYS A 2 -2.51 2.73 31.13
CA LYS A 2 -2.27 3.72 30.05
C LYS A 2 -1.64 3.15 28.76
N LYS A 3 -0.71 2.18 28.86
CA LYS A 3 -0.05 1.57 27.67
C LYS A 3 -1.02 0.79 26.75
N HIS A 4 -2.03 0.12 27.32
CA HIS A 4 -3.01 -0.61 26.52
C HIS A 4 -4.01 0.30 25.81
N ARG A 5 -4.39 1.44 26.41
CA ARG A 5 -5.29 2.40 25.75
C ARG A 5 -4.65 3.03 24.51
N ILE A 6 -3.35 3.37 24.58
CA ILE A 6 -2.61 3.92 23.44
C ILE A 6 -2.43 2.89 22.33
N LEU A 7 -2.11 1.63 22.68
CA LEU A 7 -2.04 0.53 21.72
C LEU A 7 -3.36 0.38 20.97
N LEU A 8 -4.48 0.39 21.71
CA LEU A 8 -5.82 0.22 21.18
C LEU A 8 -6.22 1.38 20.27
N SER A 9 -5.89 2.63 20.64
CA SER A 9 -6.10 3.81 19.78
C SER A 9 -5.32 3.72 18.47
N ILE A 10 -4.06 3.28 18.53
CA ILE A 10 -3.20 3.13 17.35
C ILE A 10 -3.73 2.02 16.43
N THR A 11 -4.20 0.90 16.99
CA THR A 11 -4.84 -0.19 16.23
C THR A 11 -6.15 0.25 15.58
N ILE A 12 -6.98 1.05 16.26
CA ILE A 12 -8.23 1.58 15.71
C ILE A 12 -7.96 2.53 14.54
N VAL A 13 -7.02 3.46 14.69
CA VAL A 13 -6.63 4.39 13.62
C VAL A 13 -6.08 3.63 12.41
N PHE A 14 -5.31 2.56 12.64
CA PHE A 14 -4.79 1.72 11.57
C PHE A 14 -5.86 0.87 10.88
N MET A 15 -6.82 0.29 11.62
CA MET A 15 -7.98 -0.36 11.02
C MET A 15 -8.81 0.62 10.18
N MET A 16 -9.00 1.85 10.68
CA MET A 16 -9.72 2.90 9.96
C MET A 16 -8.97 3.33 8.68
N ALA A 17 -7.64 3.40 8.73
CA ALA A 17 -6.81 3.67 7.55
C ALA A 17 -6.84 2.51 6.55
N LEU A 18 -6.86 1.25 7.00
CA LEU A 18 -7.02 0.08 6.13
C LEU A 18 -8.39 0.06 5.43
N THR A 19 -9.46 0.47 6.12
CA THR A 19 -10.80 0.57 5.51
C THR A 19 -10.90 1.68 4.46
N LEU A 20 -10.07 2.73 4.56
CA LEU A 20 -9.98 3.79 3.56
C LEU A 20 -9.13 3.39 2.35
N ALA A 21 -8.20 2.44 2.52
CA ALA A 21 -7.34 1.93 1.44
C ALA A 21 -7.97 0.75 0.68
N ALA A 22 -8.99 0.09 1.26
CA ALA A 22 -9.84 -0.82 0.51
C ALA A 22 -10.68 0.01 -0.49
N PRO A 23 -10.81 -0.40 -1.77
CA PRO A 23 -11.74 0.23 -2.69
C PRO A 23 -13.17 -0.05 -2.22
N THR A 24 -13.67 0.75 -1.28
CA THR A 24 -15.07 0.73 -0.90
C THR A 24 -15.84 1.37 -2.04
N VAL A 25 -16.36 0.52 -2.94
CA VAL A 25 -17.41 0.89 -3.88
C VAL A 25 -18.67 1.16 -3.06
N TYR A 26 -18.76 2.35 -2.46
CA TYR A 26 -20.02 2.88 -1.97
C TYR A 26 -20.82 3.32 -3.18
N GLY A 27 -21.65 2.40 -3.69
CA GLY A 27 -22.67 2.72 -4.69
C GLY A 27 -23.64 3.74 -4.10
N ALA A 28 -23.59 4.96 -4.60
CA ALA A 28 -24.52 6.03 -4.26
C ALA A 28 -25.95 5.66 -4.73
N GLU A 29 -26.83 5.35 -3.80
CA GLU A 29 -28.19 4.85 -4.07
C GLU A 29 -29.19 5.88 -4.61
N LYS A 30 -28.76 7.06 -5.09
CA LYS A 30 -29.71 8.06 -5.62
C LYS A 30 -29.47 8.58 -7.03
N ASN A 31 -28.38 8.22 -7.73
CA ASN A 31 -28.14 8.75 -9.09
C ASN A 31 -27.46 7.77 -10.07
N VAL A 32 -27.35 6.48 -9.75
CA VAL A 32 -26.71 5.50 -10.65
C VAL A 32 -27.76 4.73 -11.45
N ILE A 33 -28.05 5.19 -12.67
CA ILE A 33 -28.87 4.45 -13.62
C ILE A 33 -27.99 3.38 -14.28
N LYS A 34 -28.02 2.15 -13.76
CA LYS A 34 -27.48 0.95 -14.43
C LYS A 34 -28.50 0.46 -15.46
N GLN A 35 -28.51 1.06 -16.65
CA GLN A 35 -29.23 0.51 -17.81
C GLN A 35 -28.31 0.48 -19.03
N LYS A 36 -28.56 -0.47 -19.94
CA LYS A 36 -27.73 -0.83 -21.12
C LYS A 36 -27.48 0.31 -22.13
N GLU A 37 -28.09 1.46 -21.94
CA GLU A 37 -27.86 2.71 -22.64
C GLU A 37 -28.52 3.82 -21.81
N VAL A 38 -27.82 4.92 -21.51
CA VAL A 38 -28.38 5.97 -20.64
C VAL A 38 -28.83 7.14 -21.49
N MET A 39 -30.15 7.32 -21.60
CA MET A 39 -30.74 8.42 -22.37
C MET A 39 -31.37 9.47 -21.45
N VAL A 40 -30.98 10.74 -21.62
CA VAL A 40 -31.66 11.90 -21.00
C VAL A 40 -32.62 12.51 -22.03
N PRO A 41 -33.94 12.33 -21.91
CA PRO A 41 -34.95 12.85 -22.83
C PRO A 41 -34.99 14.38 -22.87
N ALA A 42 -35.47 14.96 -23.97
CA ALA A 42 -35.48 16.41 -24.21
C ALA A 42 -36.27 17.24 -23.17
N LYS A 43 -37.27 16.64 -22.51
CA LYS A 43 -38.10 17.30 -21.49
C LYS A 43 -37.58 17.09 -20.07
N GLN A 44 -36.51 16.32 -19.89
CA GLN A 44 -35.98 16.00 -18.57
C GLN A 44 -34.78 16.90 -18.24
N SER A 45 -34.72 17.34 -16.99
CA SER A 45 -33.53 17.97 -16.42
C SER A 45 -32.98 17.07 -15.34
N VAL A 46 -31.71 16.70 -15.47
CA VAL A 46 -30.99 15.91 -14.47
C VAL A 46 -29.81 16.72 -13.94
N GLU A 47 -29.38 16.40 -12.73
CA GLU A 47 -28.27 17.10 -12.09
C GLU A 47 -26.94 16.58 -12.63
N ASN A 48 -26.70 15.27 -12.50
CA ASN A 48 -25.53 14.57 -12.99
C ASN A 48 -25.93 13.35 -13.81
N VAL A 49 -25.13 13.04 -14.82
CA VAL A 49 -25.22 11.79 -15.60
C VAL A 49 -23.89 11.08 -15.48
N ILE A 50 -23.86 9.91 -14.87
CA ILE A 50 -22.65 9.09 -14.73
C ILE A 50 -22.92 7.73 -15.35
N VAL A 51 -22.15 7.36 -16.37
CA VAL A 51 -22.33 6.11 -17.13
C VAL A 51 -21.01 5.35 -17.19
N PHE A 52 -21.07 4.04 -16.93
CA PHE A 52 -19.92 3.14 -16.94
C PHE A 52 -20.14 2.01 -17.94
N GLY A 53 -19.23 1.85 -18.90
CA GLY A 53 -19.22 0.76 -19.88
C GLY A 53 -20.27 0.86 -20.97
N HIS A 54 -21.05 1.95 -21.03
CA HIS A 54 -22.18 2.14 -21.94
C HIS A 54 -22.20 3.55 -22.50
N ASP A 55 -22.91 3.71 -23.61
CA ASP A 55 -23.08 5.00 -24.28
C ASP A 55 -24.17 5.83 -23.60
N ALA A 56 -24.02 7.15 -23.68
CA ALA A 56 -24.97 8.12 -23.16
C ALA A 56 -25.50 9.03 -24.27
N ILE A 57 -26.82 9.18 -24.33
CA ILE A 57 -27.49 10.08 -25.28
C ILE A 57 -28.16 11.21 -24.51
N VAL A 58 -27.67 12.43 -24.67
CA VAL A 58 -28.23 13.62 -23.99
C VAL A 58 -29.08 14.41 -24.98
N LYS A 59 -30.39 14.44 -24.75
CA LYS A 59 -31.36 15.28 -25.47
C LYS A 59 -31.86 16.46 -24.61
N GLY A 60 -31.85 16.29 -23.29
CA GLY A 60 -32.38 17.24 -22.29
C GLY A 60 -31.35 18.17 -21.66
N LYS A 61 -31.62 18.62 -20.43
CA LYS A 61 -30.74 19.53 -19.68
C LYS A 61 -29.97 18.79 -18.60
N VAL A 62 -28.65 18.98 -18.55
CA VAL A 62 -27.78 18.50 -17.47
C VAL A 62 -27.20 19.72 -16.76
N LYS A 63 -27.47 19.84 -15.46
CA LYS A 63 -27.12 21.04 -14.68
C LYS A 63 -25.65 21.11 -14.30
N THR A 64 -25.02 19.96 -14.03
CA THR A 64 -23.67 19.88 -13.49
C THR A 64 -22.79 19.14 -14.50
N ALA A 65 -22.67 17.81 -14.40
CA ALA A 65 -21.73 17.06 -15.23
C ALA A 65 -22.34 15.87 -15.97
N VAL A 66 -21.77 15.58 -17.15
CA VAL A 66 -21.92 14.31 -17.87
C VAL A 66 -20.56 13.60 -17.83
N ILE A 67 -20.48 12.48 -17.11
CA ILE A 67 -19.28 11.67 -16.97
C ILE A 67 -19.55 10.30 -17.58
N VAL A 68 -18.82 9.93 -18.63
CA VAL A 68 -18.92 8.62 -19.26
C VAL A 68 -17.56 7.95 -19.30
N ILE A 69 -17.49 6.74 -18.75
CA ILE A 69 -16.27 5.94 -18.68
C ILE A 69 -16.49 4.68 -19.51
N ASN A 70 -15.59 4.43 -20.46
CA ASN A 70 -15.63 3.33 -21.41
C ASN A 70 -16.93 3.29 -22.23
N GLY A 71 -17.29 4.43 -22.82
CA GLY A 71 -18.49 4.63 -23.63
C GLY A 71 -18.50 5.98 -24.33
N ASN A 72 -19.40 6.15 -25.29
CA ASN A 72 -19.53 7.36 -26.10
C ASN A 72 -20.64 8.28 -25.56
N VAL A 73 -20.53 9.58 -25.82
CA VAL A 73 -21.56 10.57 -25.51
C VAL A 73 -22.07 11.20 -26.80
N ASP A 74 -23.38 11.12 -27.04
CA ASP A 74 -24.04 11.82 -28.14
C ASP A 74 -24.93 12.95 -27.59
N ILE A 75 -24.52 14.20 -27.83
CA ILE A 75 -25.21 15.42 -27.39
C ILE A 75 -26.05 15.96 -28.54
N LYS A 76 -27.38 15.83 -28.42
CA LYS A 76 -28.35 16.19 -29.47
C LYS A 76 -28.63 17.70 -29.52
N LYS A 77 -29.15 18.18 -30.67
CA LYS A 77 -29.35 19.63 -30.96
C LYS A 77 -30.05 20.48 -29.89
N LYS A 78 -30.89 19.92 -29.02
CA LYS A 78 -31.61 20.67 -27.97
C LYS A 78 -31.01 20.51 -26.57
N ALA A 79 -29.94 19.74 -26.44
CA ALA A 79 -29.32 19.47 -25.16
C ALA A 79 -28.54 20.67 -24.64
N LYS A 80 -28.58 20.85 -23.32
CA LYS A 80 -27.78 21.86 -22.62
C LYS A 80 -27.02 21.21 -21.46
N VAL A 81 -25.70 21.26 -21.50
CA VAL A 81 -24.82 20.81 -20.41
C VAL A 81 -24.08 22.02 -19.88
N LYS A 82 -24.26 22.30 -18.59
CA LYS A 82 -23.86 23.57 -17.98
C LYS A 82 -22.40 23.65 -17.53
N GLU A 83 -21.79 22.58 -17.04
CA GLU A 83 -20.42 22.67 -16.47
C GLU A 83 -19.42 21.80 -17.22
N LEU A 84 -19.57 20.47 -17.18
CA LEU A 84 -18.53 19.55 -17.63
C LEU A 84 -19.08 18.37 -18.42
N VAL A 85 -18.42 18.05 -19.54
CA VAL A 85 -18.54 16.76 -20.23
C VAL A 85 -17.19 16.06 -20.16
N LEU A 86 -17.09 14.99 -19.37
CA LEU A 86 -15.89 14.17 -19.23
C LEU A 86 -16.17 12.79 -19.85
N VAL A 87 -15.42 12.43 -20.89
CA VAL A 87 -15.48 11.11 -21.51
C VAL A 87 -14.10 10.46 -21.42
N ILE A 88 -14.03 9.28 -20.82
CA ILE A 88 -12.79 8.50 -20.67
C ILE A 88 -12.97 7.20 -21.44
N GLY A 89 -12.10 6.91 -22.40
CA GLY A 89 -12.16 5.69 -23.21
C GLY A 89 -13.26 5.67 -24.28
N GLY A 90 -13.73 6.83 -24.74
CA GLY A 90 -14.74 6.93 -25.79
C GLY A 90 -14.76 8.28 -26.49
N HIS A 91 -15.79 8.55 -27.29
CA HIS A 91 -15.91 9.77 -28.10
C HIS A 91 -17.08 10.64 -27.68
N VAL A 92 -16.93 11.95 -27.88
CA VAL A 92 -18.03 12.91 -27.76
C VAL A 92 -18.47 13.31 -29.16
N LYS A 93 -19.74 13.06 -29.49
CA LYS A 93 -20.40 13.56 -30.69
C LYS A 93 -21.36 14.68 -30.29
N GLN A 94 -21.12 15.87 -30.80
CA GLN A 94 -21.95 17.04 -30.52
C GLN A 94 -22.67 17.48 -31.79
N GLU A 95 -24.01 17.52 -31.75
CA GLU A 95 -24.81 18.01 -32.87
C GLU A 95 -24.93 19.55 -32.86
N ALA A 96 -24.93 20.15 -34.06
CA ALA A 96 -25.10 21.59 -34.25
C ALA A 96 -26.43 22.08 -33.64
N GLY A 97 -26.33 23.00 -32.67
CA GLY A 97 -27.45 23.56 -31.90
C GLY A 97 -27.42 23.24 -30.40
N SER A 98 -26.64 22.23 -30.00
CA SER A 98 -26.42 21.93 -28.58
C SER A 98 -25.55 23.00 -27.90
N LYS A 99 -25.81 23.28 -26.62
CA LYS A 99 -25.02 24.24 -25.83
C LYS A 99 -24.28 23.51 -24.70
N VAL A 100 -22.97 23.40 -24.84
CA VAL A 100 -22.06 22.93 -23.78
C VAL A 100 -21.23 24.14 -23.37
N THR A 101 -21.33 24.54 -22.10
CA THR A 101 -20.97 25.90 -21.72
C THR A 101 -19.47 26.12 -21.70
N ASP A 102 -18.64 25.20 -21.19
CA ASP A 102 -17.22 25.54 -20.97
C ASP A 102 -16.19 24.42 -21.19
N ASN A 103 -16.43 23.16 -20.81
CA ASN A 103 -15.37 22.12 -20.84
C ASN A 103 -15.84 20.77 -21.39
N ILE A 104 -15.27 20.36 -22.53
CA ILE A 104 -15.37 19.00 -23.06
C ILE A 104 -13.98 18.36 -22.96
N ILE A 105 -13.83 17.41 -22.04
CA ILE A 105 -12.61 16.64 -21.86
C ILE A 105 -12.88 15.22 -22.36
N ALA A 106 -12.41 14.90 -23.56
CA ALA A 106 -12.50 13.57 -24.14
C ALA A 106 -11.11 12.91 -24.15
N MET A 107 -10.87 12.01 -23.21
CA MET A 107 -9.68 11.15 -23.18
C MET A 107 -9.98 9.88 -23.98
N ASN A 108 -9.47 9.79 -25.20
CA ASN A 108 -9.72 8.66 -26.07
C ASN A 108 -8.65 7.57 -25.92
N LEU A 109 -8.98 6.51 -25.18
CA LEU A 109 -8.08 5.37 -24.96
C LEU A 109 -7.98 4.41 -26.17
N ASN A 110 -8.60 4.73 -27.32
CA ASN A 110 -8.55 3.85 -28.49
C ASN A 110 -7.26 3.94 -29.31
N SER A 111 -6.42 4.95 -29.08
CA SER A 111 -5.08 4.97 -29.69
C SER A 111 -4.13 4.06 -28.88
N PRO A 112 -3.41 3.13 -29.52
CA PRO A 112 -2.49 2.22 -28.82
C PRO A 112 -1.46 2.95 -27.94
N SER A 113 -1.03 4.15 -28.34
CA SER A 113 -0.08 4.97 -27.59
C SER A 113 -0.68 5.60 -26.33
N GLN A 114 -1.88 6.17 -26.38
CA GLN A 114 -2.53 6.76 -25.18
C GLN A 114 -2.96 5.68 -24.19
N ASN A 115 -3.42 4.52 -24.68
CA ASN A 115 -3.72 3.38 -23.82
C ASN A 115 -2.46 2.89 -23.08
N SER A 116 -1.34 2.77 -23.80
CA SER A 116 -0.06 2.35 -23.21
C SER A 116 0.48 3.36 -22.19
N LEU A 117 0.34 4.66 -22.45
CA LEU A 117 0.72 5.72 -21.52
C LEU A 117 -0.17 5.72 -20.27
N PHE A 118 -1.49 5.55 -20.42
CA PHE A 118 -2.42 5.50 -19.31
C PHE A 118 -2.19 4.26 -18.44
N LEU A 119 -2.10 3.07 -19.06
CA LEU A 119 -1.81 1.82 -18.35
C LEU A 119 -0.43 1.87 -17.67
N GLY A 120 0.60 2.35 -18.37
CA GLY A 120 1.93 2.53 -17.81
C GLY A 120 1.93 3.51 -16.63
N GLY A 121 1.26 4.65 -16.76
CA GLY A 121 1.09 5.62 -15.69
C GLY A 121 0.34 5.05 -14.48
N LEU A 122 -0.72 4.28 -14.72
CA LEU A 122 -1.51 3.64 -13.67
C LEU A 122 -0.68 2.57 -12.94
N VAL A 123 0.06 1.74 -13.67
CA VAL A 123 0.99 0.75 -13.08
C VAL A 123 2.05 1.45 -12.24
N LEU A 124 2.67 2.52 -12.74
CA LEU A 124 3.64 3.30 -11.98
C LEU A 124 3.02 3.87 -10.70
N ILE A 125 1.92 4.62 -10.79
CA ILE A 125 1.24 5.23 -9.64
C ILE A 125 0.81 4.15 -8.63
N SER A 126 0.24 3.04 -9.10
CA SER A 126 -0.15 1.93 -8.24
C SER A 126 1.04 1.29 -7.55
N GLY A 127 2.18 1.15 -8.22
CA GLY A 127 3.41 0.61 -7.65
C GLY A 127 3.95 1.52 -6.55
N TRP A 128 3.98 2.83 -6.79
CA TRP A 128 4.37 3.83 -5.78
C TRP A 128 3.42 3.84 -4.58
N LEU A 129 2.11 3.78 -4.83
CA LEU A 129 1.10 3.76 -3.76
C LEU A 129 1.18 2.49 -2.91
N LEU A 130 1.32 1.32 -3.55
CA LEU A 130 1.53 0.04 -2.86
C LEU A 130 2.80 0.07 -2.01
N ARG A 131 3.88 0.65 -2.52
CA ARG A 131 5.14 0.81 -1.80
C ARG A 131 4.99 1.73 -0.57
N LEU A 132 4.24 2.81 -0.70
CA LEU A 132 3.93 3.71 0.41
C LEU A 132 3.11 3.00 1.49
N ILE A 133 2.05 2.27 1.09
CA ILE A 133 1.22 1.47 2.00
C ILE A 133 2.08 0.43 2.72
N ALA A 134 2.90 -0.33 2.00
CA ALA A 134 3.80 -1.33 2.58
C ALA A 134 4.78 -0.70 3.58
N SER A 135 5.28 0.50 3.29
CA SER A 135 6.16 1.25 4.19
C SER A 135 5.47 1.65 5.49
N ILE A 136 4.24 2.17 5.41
CA ILE A 136 3.43 2.55 6.57
C ILE A 136 3.11 1.32 7.42
N VAL A 137 2.70 0.22 6.79
CA VAL A 137 2.43 -1.07 7.46
C VAL A 137 3.69 -1.57 8.16
N LEU A 138 4.86 -1.52 7.51
CA LEU A 138 6.12 -1.97 8.09
C LEU A 138 6.50 -1.13 9.32
N VAL A 139 6.44 0.21 9.23
CA VAL A 139 6.69 1.11 10.37
C VAL A 139 5.76 0.77 11.53
N PHE A 140 4.47 0.60 11.25
CA PHE A 140 3.48 0.25 12.26
C PHE A 140 3.79 -1.08 12.96
N LEU A 141 4.09 -2.12 12.19
CA LEU A 141 4.46 -3.44 12.71
C LEU A 141 5.75 -3.38 13.54
N THR A 142 6.74 -2.59 13.12
CA THR A 142 7.99 -2.39 13.86
C THR A 142 7.74 -1.69 15.20
N VAL A 143 6.92 -0.64 15.23
CA VAL A 143 6.57 0.05 16.49
C VAL A 143 5.82 -0.90 17.41
N LEU A 144 4.87 -1.67 16.88
CA LEU A 144 4.10 -2.65 17.65
C LEU A 144 5.02 -3.73 18.26
N ALA A 145 5.91 -4.29 17.44
CA ALA A 145 6.89 -5.29 17.88
C ALA A 145 7.84 -4.72 18.94
N GLY A 146 8.37 -3.51 18.73
CA GLY A 146 9.29 -2.85 19.66
C GLY A 146 8.66 -2.54 21.01
N VAL A 147 7.41 -2.04 21.01
CA VAL A 147 6.69 -1.75 22.26
C VAL A 147 6.32 -3.03 23.02
N SER A 148 5.91 -4.09 22.31
CA SER A 148 5.55 -5.38 22.91
C SER A 148 6.76 -6.11 23.48
N LEU A 149 7.91 -6.04 22.79
CA LEU A 149 9.12 -6.81 23.12
C LEU A 149 10.22 -5.96 23.76
N HIS A 150 9.90 -4.77 24.29
CA HIS A 150 10.88 -3.78 24.78
C HIS A 150 11.99 -4.36 25.69
N LYS A 151 11.65 -5.31 26.58
CA LYS A 151 12.64 -5.97 27.45
C LYS A 151 13.61 -6.89 26.70
N ARG A 152 13.13 -7.58 25.66
CA ARG A 152 13.94 -8.51 24.84
C ARG A 152 14.80 -7.76 23.83
N THR A 153 14.30 -6.63 23.30
CA THR A 153 15.05 -5.85 22.29
C THR A 153 16.34 -5.27 22.85
N ASN A 154 16.35 -4.84 24.13
CA ASN A 154 17.54 -4.27 24.74
C ASN A 154 18.65 -5.32 24.95
N SER A 155 18.27 -6.55 25.33
CA SER A 155 19.22 -7.66 25.46
C SER A 155 19.79 -8.11 24.11
N LEU A 156 18.99 -8.06 23.04
CA LEU A 156 19.44 -8.41 21.68
C LEU A 156 20.41 -7.37 21.09
N ALA A 157 20.22 -6.09 21.41
CA ALA A 157 21.11 -5.01 20.96
C ALA A 157 22.56 -5.24 21.44
N GLU A 158 22.75 -5.69 22.68
CA GLU A 158 24.08 -5.92 23.25
C GLU A 158 24.84 -7.08 22.59
N VAL A 159 24.14 -8.17 22.25
CA VAL A 159 24.73 -9.36 21.58
C VAL A 159 25.18 -9.07 20.15
N THR A 160 24.65 -8.00 19.56
CA THR A 160 24.82 -7.62 18.15
C THR A 160 25.97 -6.61 17.94
N LYS A 161 26.44 -5.94 19.00
CA LYS A 161 27.49 -4.92 18.90
C LYS A 161 28.82 -5.50 18.39
N GLY A 162 29.38 -4.88 17.35
CA GLY A 162 30.73 -5.14 16.85
C GLY A 162 30.91 -6.38 15.95
N GLN A 163 29.85 -7.13 15.64
CA GLN A 163 29.96 -8.37 14.84
C GLN A 163 29.10 -8.37 13.58
N ALA A 164 28.69 -7.19 13.08
CA ALA A 164 27.76 -7.05 11.97
C ALA A 164 28.13 -7.89 10.72
N PRO A 165 29.39 -7.92 10.24
CA PRO A 165 29.73 -8.73 9.06
C PRO A 165 29.50 -10.24 9.27
N ARG A 166 29.83 -10.78 10.46
CA ARG A 166 29.62 -12.19 10.79
C ARG A 166 28.14 -12.53 10.92
N LEU A 167 27.36 -11.59 11.46
CA LEU A 167 25.90 -11.73 11.58
C LEU A 167 25.22 -11.68 10.20
N ILE A 168 25.67 -10.80 9.29
CA ILE A 168 25.17 -10.77 7.91
C ILE A 168 25.49 -12.09 7.21
N LEU A 169 26.72 -12.59 7.30
CA LEU A 169 27.11 -13.84 6.65
C LEU A 169 26.31 -15.04 7.19
N SER A 170 26.18 -15.16 8.52
CA SER A 170 25.37 -16.23 9.13
C SER A 170 23.89 -16.11 8.75
N GLY A 171 23.33 -14.90 8.76
CA GLY A 171 21.97 -14.65 8.30
C GLY A 171 21.74 -15.02 6.83
N ALA A 172 22.70 -14.74 5.95
CA ALA A 172 22.65 -15.14 4.56
C ALA A 172 22.65 -16.68 4.41
N ILE A 173 23.54 -17.38 5.11
CA ILE A 173 23.58 -18.86 5.11
C ILE A 173 22.26 -19.45 5.61
N ILE A 174 21.73 -18.92 6.71
CA ILE A 174 20.45 -19.38 7.28
C ILE A 174 19.29 -19.12 6.33
N SER A 175 19.26 -17.94 5.69
CA SER A 175 18.22 -17.61 4.72
C SER A 175 18.24 -18.55 3.52
N ALA A 176 19.44 -18.91 3.02
CA ALA A 176 19.61 -19.87 1.94
C ALA A 176 19.16 -21.28 2.38
N ALA A 177 19.54 -21.71 3.58
CA ALA A 177 19.10 -22.99 4.14
C ALA A 177 17.58 -23.06 4.31
N LEU A 178 16.95 -22.00 4.84
CA LEU A 178 15.50 -21.92 4.98
C LEU A 178 14.78 -21.95 3.63
N LEU A 179 15.34 -21.30 2.60
CA LEU A 179 14.80 -21.34 1.25
C LEU A 179 14.86 -22.76 0.68
N VAL A 180 16.01 -23.43 0.76
CA VAL A 180 16.18 -24.81 0.26
C VAL A 180 15.22 -25.77 0.98
N VAL A 181 15.16 -25.70 2.31
CA VAL A 181 14.24 -26.52 3.11
C VAL A 181 12.78 -26.20 2.77
N GLY A 182 12.45 -24.92 2.60
CA GLY A 182 11.10 -24.48 2.21
C GLY A 182 10.67 -25.04 0.85
N VAL A 183 11.56 -25.04 -0.14
CA VAL A 183 11.31 -25.61 -1.47
C VAL A 183 11.13 -27.12 -1.38
N LEU A 184 12.01 -27.83 -0.67
CA LEU A 184 11.90 -29.28 -0.46
C LEU A 184 10.57 -29.67 0.21
N LEU A 185 10.16 -28.93 1.22
CA LEU A 185 8.87 -29.13 1.90
C LEU A 185 7.69 -28.86 0.96
N GLY A 186 7.79 -27.85 0.09
CA GLY A 186 6.76 -27.50 -0.89
C GLY A 186 6.41 -28.62 -1.90
N ILE A 187 7.30 -29.60 -2.08
CA ILE A 187 7.04 -30.77 -2.96
C ILE A 187 6.06 -31.76 -2.30
N THR A 188 5.94 -31.73 -0.97
CA THR A 188 5.10 -32.67 -0.22
C THR A 188 3.76 -32.05 0.15
N VAL A 189 2.68 -32.84 0.13
CA VAL A 189 1.32 -32.38 0.50
C VAL A 189 1.29 -31.82 1.93
N ILE A 190 1.98 -32.48 2.86
CA ILE A 190 2.10 -32.04 4.26
C ILE A 190 3.05 -30.84 4.39
N GLY A 191 4.06 -30.74 3.53
CA GLY A 191 5.08 -29.70 3.63
C GLY A 191 4.64 -28.35 3.08
N ILE A 192 3.58 -28.25 2.26
CA ILE A 192 3.01 -26.94 1.85
C ILE A 192 2.60 -26.08 3.06
N PRO A 193 1.73 -26.54 3.99
CA PRO A 193 1.38 -25.73 5.16
C PRO A 193 2.58 -25.48 6.07
N VAL A 194 3.51 -26.44 6.20
CA VAL A 194 4.73 -26.29 7.00
C VAL A 194 5.69 -25.26 6.37
N SER A 195 5.83 -25.23 5.05
CA SER A 195 6.71 -24.29 4.34
C SER A 195 6.18 -22.87 4.45
N ILE A 196 4.86 -22.66 4.37
CA ILE A 196 4.24 -21.35 4.64
C ILE A 196 4.58 -20.87 6.05
N LEU A 197 4.43 -21.73 7.06
CA LEU A 197 4.76 -21.39 8.45
C LEU A 197 6.26 -21.12 8.62
N LEU A 198 7.11 -21.91 7.96
CA LEU A 198 8.56 -21.76 7.97
C LEU A 198 8.99 -20.43 7.34
N LEU A 199 8.38 -20.02 6.22
CA LEU A 199 8.65 -18.75 5.53
C LEU A 199 8.10 -17.54 6.29
N LEU A 200 7.08 -17.72 7.14
CA LEU A 200 6.57 -16.66 8.03
C LEU A 200 7.60 -16.30 9.11
N LEU A 201 8.41 -17.26 9.58
CA LEU A 201 9.34 -17.06 10.68
C LEU A 201 10.41 -15.98 10.38
N PRO A 202 11.09 -15.97 9.22
CA PRO A 202 11.99 -14.88 8.81
C PRO A 202 11.32 -13.50 8.81
N VAL A 203 10.05 -13.41 8.41
CA VAL A 203 9.32 -12.13 8.39
C VAL A 203 9.15 -11.60 9.80
N LEU A 204 8.76 -12.46 10.75
CA LEU A 204 8.65 -12.07 12.16
C LEU A 204 10.02 -11.67 12.73
N ILE A 205 11.07 -12.46 12.45
CA ILE A 205 12.44 -12.15 12.87
C ILE A 205 12.88 -10.79 12.32
N PHE A 206 12.63 -10.53 11.03
CA PHE A 206 12.96 -9.26 10.40
C PHE A 206 12.26 -8.08 11.06
N ILE A 207 10.94 -8.17 11.32
CA ILE A 207 10.20 -7.11 12.01
C ILE A 207 10.78 -6.85 13.40
N THR A 208 11.15 -7.90 14.14
CA THR A 208 11.76 -7.75 15.46
C THR A 208 13.18 -7.16 15.40
N GLY A 209 14.00 -7.59 14.43
CA GLY A 209 15.33 -7.02 14.22
C GLY A 209 15.24 -5.55 13.82
N LEU A 210 14.30 -5.20 12.93
CA LEU A 210 14.03 -3.81 12.56
C LEU A 210 13.65 -2.97 13.79
N ALA A 211 12.93 -3.53 14.76
CA ALA A 211 12.62 -2.84 16.02
C ALA A 211 13.86 -2.64 16.90
N VAL A 212 14.77 -3.62 16.97
CA VAL A 212 16.06 -3.50 17.68
C VAL A 212 16.89 -2.37 17.06
N TYR A 213 17.10 -2.39 15.74
CA TYR A 213 17.89 -1.36 15.05
C TYR A 213 17.22 0.02 15.09
N SER A 214 15.89 0.08 15.04
CA SER A 214 15.14 1.33 15.23
C SER A 214 15.44 1.95 16.60
N HIS A 215 15.52 1.13 17.65
CA HIS A 215 15.89 1.60 18.98
C HIS A 215 17.33 2.14 19.03
N GLU A 216 18.29 1.41 18.44
CA GLU A 216 19.69 1.83 18.41
C GLU A 216 19.92 3.13 17.65
N ILE A 217 19.23 3.31 16.51
CA ILE A 217 19.31 4.54 15.73
C ILE A 217 18.66 5.70 16.49
N ALA A 218 17.48 5.48 17.09
CA ALA A 218 16.79 6.51 17.85
C ALA A 218 17.59 6.94 19.09
N ALA A 219 18.36 6.03 19.71
CA ALA A 219 19.23 6.34 20.85
C ALA A 219 20.38 7.29 20.50
N ARG A 220 20.74 7.45 19.22
CA ARG A 220 21.75 8.44 18.78
C ARG A 220 21.22 9.87 18.78
N PHE A 221 19.92 10.07 18.91
CA PHE A 221 19.29 11.39 18.99
C PHE A 221 19.07 11.78 20.45
N SER A 222 19.86 12.73 20.94
CA SER A 222 19.83 13.23 22.33
C SER A 222 18.45 13.71 22.79
N GLY A 223 17.59 14.21 21.88
CA GLY A 223 16.24 14.67 22.19
C GLY A 223 15.21 13.57 22.50
N LEU A 224 15.55 12.29 22.29
CA LEU A 224 14.62 11.16 22.45
C LEU A 224 14.85 10.33 23.72
N GLU A 225 15.92 10.58 24.48
CA GLU A 225 16.31 9.82 25.67
C GLU A 225 15.30 9.85 26.82
N ASN A 226 14.49 10.91 26.92
CA ASN A 226 13.43 11.05 27.93
C ASN A 226 12.02 10.90 27.36
N LYS A 227 11.88 10.59 26.06
CA LYS A 227 10.59 10.43 25.40
C LYS A 227 10.05 9.01 25.56
N ALA A 228 8.74 8.87 25.33
CA ALA A 228 8.03 7.60 25.43
C ALA A 228 8.63 6.54 24.46
N PRO A 229 8.65 5.24 24.83
CA PRO A 229 9.28 4.20 24.02
C PRO A 229 8.75 4.10 22.58
N TRP A 230 7.44 4.27 22.39
CA TRP A 230 6.81 4.22 21.06
C TRP A 230 7.36 5.29 20.11
N LEU A 231 7.69 6.48 20.63
CA LEU A 231 8.22 7.57 19.82
C LEU A 231 9.65 7.25 19.34
N ARG A 232 10.46 6.58 20.16
CA ARG A 232 11.79 6.12 19.75
C ARG A 232 11.71 5.10 18.63
N TYR A 233 10.86 4.08 18.78
CA TYR A 233 10.66 3.10 17.73
C TYR A 233 10.09 3.73 16.46
N LEU A 234 9.18 4.71 16.59
CA LEU A 234 8.61 5.42 15.45
C LEU A 234 9.68 6.20 14.68
N THR A 235 10.51 7.00 15.38
CA THR A 235 11.57 7.78 14.71
C THR A 235 12.61 6.88 14.05
N GLY A 236 13.07 5.83 14.74
CA GLY A 236 14.04 4.90 14.18
C GLY A 236 13.50 4.11 12.99
N SER A 237 12.28 3.59 13.09
CA SER A 237 11.64 2.83 12.01
C SER A 237 11.31 3.72 10.82
N PHE A 238 10.85 4.96 11.04
CA PHE A 238 10.62 5.91 9.96
C PHE A 238 11.89 6.18 9.15
N LEU A 239 13.03 6.39 9.82
CA LEU A 239 14.32 6.57 9.16
C LEU A 239 14.76 5.33 8.37
N LEU A 240 14.68 4.15 8.99
CA LEU A 240 15.07 2.89 8.34
C LEU A 240 14.19 2.55 7.14
N VAL A 241 12.87 2.70 7.27
CA VAL A 241 11.92 2.41 6.19
C VAL A 241 11.99 3.46 5.09
N SER A 242 12.31 4.72 5.40
CA SER A 242 12.58 5.73 4.37
C SER A 242 13.77 5.33 3.48
N LEU A 243 14.80 4.70 4.05
CA LEU A 243 15.92 4.17 3.26
C LEU A 243 15.49 3.03 2.32
N PHE A 244 14.51 2.22 2.70
CA PHE A 244 13.95 1.18 1.82
C PHE A 244 13.20 1.74 0.60
N ASN A 245 12.83 3.02 0.63
CA ASN A 245 12.13 3.68 -0.48
C ASN A 245 13.06 4.13 -1.63
N PHE A 246 14.37 3.98 -1.50
CA PHE A 246 15.31 4.16 -2.62
C PHE A 246 15.40 2.86 -3.46
N PRO A 247 15.24 2.88 -4.80
CA PRO A 247 15.15 1.66 -5.61
C PRO A 247 16.33 0.69 -5.46
N ILE A 248 17.56 1.16 -5.73
CA ILE A 248 18.77 0.31 -5.70
C ILE A 248 19.33 0.24 -4.27
N ILE A 249 19.58 1.40 -3.67
CA ILE A 249 20.18 1.50 -2.33
C ILE A 249 19.27 0.89 -1.27
N GLY A 250 17.97 1.12 -1.37
CA GLY A 250 17.00 0.59 -0.41
C GLY A 250 16.88 -0.92 -0.46
N SER A 251 16.98 -1.53 -1.65
CA SER A 251 16.99 -2.99 -1.80
C SER A 251 18.22 -3.62 -1.16
N ILE A 252 19.41 -3.06 -1.42
CA ILE A 252 20.67 -3.52 -0.80
C ILE A 252 20.59 -3.38 0.73
N PHE A 253 20.14 -2.22 1.21
CA PHE A 253 20.01 -1.96 2.64
C PHE A 253 18.97 -2.88 3.31
N PHE A 254 17.85 -3.16 2.63
CA PHE A 254 16.83 -4.11 3.06
C PHE A 254 17.43 -5.50 3.26
N PHE A 255 18.15 -6.04 2.27
CA PHE A 255 18.78 -7.37 2.38
C PHE A 255 19.83 -7.42 3.47
N LEU A 256 20.65 -6.38 3.62
CA LEU A 256 21.63 -6.30 4.70
C LEU A 256 20.97 -6.35 6.08
N LEU A 257 19.92 -5.55 6.30
CA LEU A 257 19.18 -5.58 7.56
C LEU A 257 18.41 -6.88 7.77
N PHE A 258 17.91 -7.50 6.70
CA PHE A 258 17.25 -8.79 6.74
C PHE A 258 18.20 -9.88 7.22
N PHE A 259 19.39 -9.98 6.62
CA PHE A 259 20.41 -10.93 7.04
C PHE A 259 20.93 -10.62 8.44
N LEU A 260 21.15 -9.35 8.76
CA LEU A 260 21.60 -8.95 10.09
C LEU A 260 20.58 -9.36 11.18
N SER A 261 19.28 -9.18 10.91
CA SER A 261 18.19 -9.59 11.80
C SER A 261 18.13 -11.11 12.00
N LEU A 262 18.26 -11.88 10.92
CA LEU A 262 18.29 -13.35 10.96
C LEU A 262 19.51 -13.89 11.71
N GLY A 263 20.70 -13.37 11.40
CA GLY A 263 21.94 -13.77 12.06
C GLY A 263 21.94 -13.44 13.55
N GLY A 264 21.45 -12.25 13.92
CA GLY A 264 21.28 -11.84 15.32
C GLY A 264 20.33 -12.76 16.09
N ALA A 265 19.18 -13.08 15.50
CA ALA A 265 18.21 -14.00 16.11
C ALA A 265 18.77 -15.42 16.29
N PHE A 266 19.49 -15.92 15.28
CA PHE A 266 20.11 -17.24 15.37
C PHE A 266 21.21 -17.31 16.42
N LYS A 267 22.10 -16.31 16.46
CA LYS A 267 23.16 -16.24 17.48
C LYS A 267 22.57 -16.18 18.89
N PHE A 268 21.56 -15.34 19.11
CA PHE A 268 20.86 -15.26 20.39
C PHE A 268 20.21 -16.59 20.78
N LEU A 269 19.57 -17.27 19.83
CA LEU A 269 18.97 -18.58 20.07
C LEU A 269 20.03 -19.62 20.43
N PHE A 270 21.15 -19.64 19.70
CA PHE A 270 22.27 -20.55 19.93
C PHE A 270 22.93 -20.36 21.30
N GLU A 271 23.20 -19.10 21.69
CA GLU A 271 23.74 -18.77 23.02
C GLU A 271 22.77 -19.19 24.14
N ARG A 272 21.48 -18.97 23.96
CA ARG A 272 20.45 -19.39 24.92
C ARG A 272 20.35 -20.91 25.05
N PHE A 273 20.52 -21.65 23.96
CA PHE A 273 20.59 -23.12 24.02
C PHE A 273 21.85 -23.60 24.73
N ARG A 274 23.00 -22.95 24.50
CA ARG A 274 24.26 -23.30 25.16
C ARG A 274 24.24 -22.99 26.66
N ALA A 275 23.62 -21.90 27.08
CA ALA A 275 23.51 -21.52 28.49
C ALA A 275 22.52 -22.38 29.30
N ARG A 276 21.74 -23.26 28.64
CA ARG A 276 20.82 -24.20 29.29
C ARG A 276 21.40 -25.62 29.42
N LYS A 277 22.55 -25.89 28.82
CA LYS A 277 23.34 -27.11 29.01
C LYS A 277 24.46 -26.82 30.00
#